data_AF-A0A661S4H6-F1
#
_entry.id   AF-A0A661S4H6-F1
#
_cell.length_a   1.000
_cell.length_b   1.000
_cell.length_c   1.000
_cell.angle_alpha   90.00
_cell.angle_beta   90.00
_cell.angle_gamma   90.00
#
_symmetry.space_group_name_H-M   'P 1'
#
loop_
_entity.id
_entity.type
_entity.pdbx_description
1 polymer ?
#
loop_
_entity_poly.entity_id
_entity_poly.type
_entity_poly.pdbx_seq_one_letter_code
_entity_poly.pdbx_strand_id
1 'polypeptide(L)'
;MNSNHIRYREIPVRICLSGCPHQEGETLKIILFKRDHLLRSHTVKHFASTAETSWRGIVSFDSRLINQCISELHNIGCRFLKPGWHEDPPCSNCSLFDRCSELTHEIEEVYLNIVEKILEEGGEIPRYACFFSDKFNTDIFYAVPNRKVVVKAALHGDTYNLMTCYNLWSGLSVEEICQLQKEKILSEAFTRKNVIWCDQESWNLHEDNRPGKKGKRAKTSGKKKKRSRRSRGGGRSFREYFENYDG
;
A
#
# COMPACT_ATOMS: atom_id res chain seq x y z
N MET A 1 8.71 -5.36 23.36
CA MET A 1 8.58 -6.43 22.34
C MET A 1 7.14 -6.45 21.87
N ASN A 2 6.89 -6.14 20.59
CA ASN A 2 5.56 -6.01 20.00
C ASN A 2 5.05 -7.32 19.34
N SER A 3 5.76 -8.44 19.55
CA SER A 3 5.43 -9.77 19.00
C SER A 3 4.13 -10.37 19.54
N ASN A 4 3.57 -9.82 20.62
CA ASN A 4 2.31 -10.30 21.23
C ASN A 4 1.05 -9.76 20.52
N HIS A 5 1.19 -8.95 19.47
CA HIS A 5 0.04 -8.40 18.77
C HIS A 5 -0.62 -9.46 17.88
N ILE A 6 -1.96 -9.58 17.94
CA ILE A 6 -2.73 -10.62 17.22
C ILE A 6 -2.50 -10.65 15.70
N ARG A 7 -2.14 -9.51 15.11
CA ARG A 7 -1.84 -9.34 13.67
C ARG A 7 -0.35 -9.26 13.36
N TYR A 8 0.51 -9.69 14.30
CA TYR A 8 1.93 -9.87 14.04
C TYR A 8 2.13 -11.03 13.06
N ARG A 9 3.02 -10.83 12.09
CA ARG A 9 3.41 -11.79 11.06
C ARG A 9 4.91 -11.72 10.81
N GLU A 10 5.45 -12.88 10.47
CA GLU A 10 6.82 -13.04 10.00
C GLU A 10 6.75 -13.47 8.54
N ILE A 11 7.17 -12.58 7.65
CA ILE A 11 7.09 -12.79 6.21
C ILE A 11 8.48 -13.11 5.69
N PRO A 12 8.72 -14.26 5.06
CA PRO A 12 10.00 -14.55 4.45
C PRO A 12 10.35 -13.53 3.36
N VAL A 13 11.56 -12.96 3.41
CA VAL A 13 12.05 -12.00 2.41
C VAL A 13 13.44 -12.39 1.96
N ARG A 14 13.74 -12.17 0.67
CA ARG A 14 15.11 -12.33 0.18
C ARG A 14 16.04 -11.31 0.83
N ILE A 15 17.30 -11.67 1.01
CA ILE A 15 18.27 -10.75 1.61
C ILE A 15 18.61 -9.65 0.61
N CYS A 16 18.60 -8.40 1.07
CA CYS A 16 19.06 -7.25 0.31
C CYS A 16 20.49 -6.89 0.67
N LEU A 17 21.14 -6.10 -0.19
CA LEU A 17 22.44 -5.51 0.11
C LEU A 17 22.45 -4.78 1.47
N SER A 18 23.63 -4.72 2.09
CA SER A 18 23.89 -4.15 3.42
C SER A 18 23.25 -2.78 3.60
N GLY A 19 22.51 -2.58 4.69
CA GLY A 19 21.98 -1.28 5.11
C GLY A 19 20.48 -1.25 5.40
N CYS A 20 19.68 -2.21 4.91
CA CYS A 20 18.27 -2.25 5.32
C CYS A 20 18.15 -2.84 6.75
N PRO A 21 17.29 -2.31 7.63
CA PRO A 21 17.15 -2.75 9.03
C PRO A 21 16.86 -4.25 9.24
N HIS A 22 16.49 -5.02 8.22
CA HIS A 22 16.37 -6.49 8.30
C HIS A 22 17.74 -7.20 8.16
N GLN A 23 18.76 -6.75 8.89
CA GLN A 23 20.17 -7.18 8.72
C GLN A 23 20.47 -8.63 9.17
N GLU A 24 19.56 -9.34 9.83
CA GLU A 24 19.84 -10.65 10.45
C GLU A 24 18.88 -11.79 10.04
N GLY A 25 18.05 -11.63 9.04
CA GLY A 25 17.17 -12.75 8.68
C GLY A 25 16.44 -12.56 7.39
N GLU A 26 16.20 -13.70 6.74
CA GLU A 26 15.29 -13.91 5.63
C GLU A 26 13.82 -13.59 6.01
N THR A 27 13.56 -12.70 6.98
CA THR A 27 12.24 -12.53 7.60
C THR A 27 11.95 -11.07 7.96
N LEU A 28 10.91 -10.52 7.35
CA LEU A 28 10.29 -9.25 7.68
C LEU A 28 9.31 -9.43 8.85
N LYS A 29 9.60 -8.78 9.98
CA LYS A 29 8.68 -8.70 11.13
C LYS A 29 7.69 -7.56 10.91
N ILE A 30 6.40 -7.86 10.80
CA ILE A 30 5.38 -6.87 10.49
C ILE A 30 4.10 -7.08 11.29
N ILE A 31 3.46 -5.99 11.70
CA ILE A 31 2.09 -5.97 12.21
C ILE A 31 1.19 -5.49 11.08
N LEU A 32 0.22 -6.31 10.69
CA LEU A 32 -0.80 -5.93 9.71
C LEU A 32 -1.81 -4.99 10.39
N PHE A 33 -1.76 -3.70 10.04
CA PHE A 33 -2.61 -2.65 10.58
C PHE A 33 -2.72 -2.66 12.11
N LYS A 34 -1.76 -2.08 12.83
CA LYS A 34 -1.78 -2.05 14.31
C LYS A 34 -3.08 -1.48 14.92
N ARG A 35 -3.76 -0.55 14.24
CA ARG A 35 -5.00 0.07 14.75
C ARG A 35 -6.23 -0.41 13.98
N ASP A 36 -7.27 -0.79 14.71
CA ASP A 36 -8.49 -1.37 14.12
C ASP A 36 -9.25 -0.40 13.23
N HIS A 37 -9.32 0.88 13.60
CA HIS A 37 -9.99 1.86 12.75
C HIS A 37 -9.33 2.06 11.39
N LEU A 38 -8.02 1.81 11.29
CA LEU A 38 -7.29 1.88 10.02
C LEU A 38 -7.56 0.64 9.19
N LEU A 39 -7.55 -0.55 9.81
CA LEU A 39 -7.96 -1.79 9.16
C LEU A 39 -9.39 -1.67 8.60
N ARG A 40 -10.33 -1.19 9.41
CA ARG A 40 -11.72 -1.00 9.01
C ARG A 40 -11.86 0.01 7.88
N SER A 41 -11.20 1.15 8.00
CA SER A 41 -11.23 2.18 6.98
C SER A 41 -10.69 1.64 5.64
N HIS A 42 -9.58 0.90 5.66
CA HIS A 42 -9.04 0.27 4.45
C HIS A 42 -9.97 -0.80 3.88
N THR A 43 -10.49 -1.68 4.73
CA THR A 43 -11.38 -2.78 4.32
C THR A 43 -12.67 -2.24 3.69
N VAL A 44 -13.35 -1.31 4.37
CA VAL A 44 -14.57 -0.68 3.89
C VAL A 44 -14.30 0.11 2.61
N LYS A 45 -13.18 0.85 2.54
CA LYS A 45 -12.80 1.58 1.33
C LYS A 45 -12.64 0.65 0.14
N HIS A 46 -11.90 -0.44 0.28
CA HIS A 46 -11.56 -1.30 -0.84
C HIS A 46 -12.71 -2.22 -1.28
N PHE A 47 -13.62 -2.57 -0.37
CA PHE A 47 -14.72 -3.49 -0.68
C PHE A 47 -16.07 -2.82 -0.89
N ALA A 48 -16.36 -1.77 -0.12
CA ALA A 48 -17.65 -1.07 -0.15
C ALA A 48 -17.67 0.15 -1.07
N SER A 49 -16.52 0.67 -1.49
CA SER A 49 -16.47 1.78 -2.45
C SER A 49 -16.95 1.35 -3.84
N THR A 50 -17.86 2.11 -4.41
CA THR A 50 -18.26 1.97 -5.82
C THR A 50 -17.18 2.49 -6.79
N ALA A 51 -16.25 3.31 -6.29
CA ALA A 51 -15.18 3.90 -7.09
C ALA A 51 -13.93 3.00 -7.19
N GLU A 52 -13.75 2.05 -6.26
CA GLU A 52 -12.58 1.19 -6.21
C GLU A 52 -12.96 -0.28 -6.49
N THR A 53 -13.00 -0.65 -7.77
CA THR A 53 -13.28 -2.03 -8.20
C THR A 53 -12.03 -2.91 -8.28
N SER A 54 -10.85 -2.30 -8.17
CA SER A 54 -9.55 -2.92 -8.42
C SER A 54 -9.21 -4.04 -7.43
N TRP A 55 -9.68 -3.95 -6.19
CA TRP A 55 -9.48 -4.99 -5.18
C TRP A 55 -10.29 -6.24 -5.42
N ARG A 56 -11.40 -6.11 -6.16
CA ARG A 56 -12.27 -7.25 -6.49
C ARG A 56 -11.62 -8.30 -7.38
N GLY A 57 -10.57 -7.91 -8.12
CA GLY A 57 -9.87 -8.78 -9.07
C GLY A 57 -8.51 -9.31 -8.61
N ILE A 58 -8.04 -8.94 -7.40
CA ILE A 58 -6.71 -9.36 -6.91
C ILE A 58 -6.73 -10.84 -6.51
N VAL A 59 -7.85 -11.31 -5.97
CA VAL A 59 -8.03 -12.66 -5.41
C VAL A 59 -9.52 -12.97 -5.45
N SER A 60 -9.85 -14.22 -5.74
CA SER A 60 -11.21 -14.73 -5.70
C SER A 60 -11.74 -14.66 -4.26
N PHE A 61 -12.84 -13.95 -4.05
CA PHE A 61 -13.55 -13.93 -2.77
C PHE A 61 -15.05 -13.98 -3.00
N ASP A 62 -15.79 -14.27 -1.93
CA ASP A 62 -17.24 -14.34 -1.97
C ASP A 62 -17.87 -12.94 -2.09
N SER A 63 -18.29 -12.59 -3.30
CA SER A 63 -19.03 -11.35 -3.57
C SER A 63 -20.32 -11.22 -2.76
N ARG A 64 -20.94 -12.32 -2.32
CA ARG A 64 -22.15 -12.29 -1.50
C ARG A 64 -21.87 -11.71 -0.12
N LEU A 65 -20.78 -12.13 0.51
CA LEU A 65 -20.34 -11.61 1.82
C LEU A 65 -20.13 -10.09 1.78
N ILE A 66 -19.45 -9.59 0.74
CA ILE A 66 -19.23 -8.14 0.59
C ILE A 66 -20.55 -7.40 0.39
N ASN A 67 -21.42 -7.90 -0.49
CA ASN A 67 -22.70 -7.24 -0.75
C ASN A 67 -23.59 -7.22 0.49
N GLN A 68 -23.57 -8.28 1.29
CA GLN A 68 -24.25 -8.32 2.59
C GLN A 68 -23.68 -7.26 3.53
N CYS A 69 -22.36 -7.21 3.71
CA CYS A 69 -21.71 -6.22 4.57
C CYS A 69 -22.03 -4.78 4.13
N ILE A 70 -22.01 -4.48 2.82
CA ILE A 70 -22.40 -3.17 2.28
C ILE A 70 -23.84 -2.82 2.67
N SER A 71 -24.77 -3.78 2.51
CA SER A 71 -26.17 -3.58 2.84
C SER A 71 -26.36 -3.31 4.34
N GLU A 72 -25.70 -4.08 5.19
CA GLU A 72 -25.77 -3.93 6.65
C GLU A 72 -25.17 -2.61 7.12
N LEU A 73 -24.00 -2.23 6.60
CA LEU A 73 -23.37 -0.93 6.86
C LEU A 73 -24.27 0.24 6.42
N HIS A 74 -24.96 0.10 5.29
CA HIS A 74 -25.92 1.11 4.83
C HIS A 74 -27.10 1.22 5.79
N ASN A 75 -27.64 0.09 6.26
CA ASN A 75 -28.78 0.02 7.16
C ASN A 75 -28.51 0.65 8.53
N ILE A 76 -27.27 0.54 9.04
CA ILE A 76 -26.89 1.21 10.29
C ILE A 76 -26.51 2.69 10.12
N GLY A 77 -26.56 3.20 8.89
CA GLY A 77 -26.32 4.61 8.58
C GLY A 77 -24.83 4.99 8.48
N CYS A 78 -23.96 4.06 8.07
CA CYS A 78 -22.54 4.33 7.87
C CYS A 78 -22.32 5.56 6.98
N ARG A 79 -21.57 6.55 7.49
CA ARG A 79 -21.36 7.85 6.82
C ARG A 79 -20.66 7.71 5.46
N PHE A 80 -19.75 6.73 5.34
CA PHE A 80 -19.02 6.47 4.10
C PHE A 80 -19.93 6.05 2.93
N LEU A 81 -21.05 5.40 3.23
CA LEU A 81 -22.00 4.92 2.21
C LEU A 81 -23.06 5.96 1.85
N LYS A 82 -23.02 7.15 2.46
CA LYS A 82 -23.96 8.23 2.11
C LYS A 82 -23.62 8.79 0.73
N PRO A 83 -24.64 9.14 -0.08
CA PRO A 83 -24.42 9.81 -1.36
C PRO A 83 -23.53 11.06 -1.22
N GLY A 84 -22.55 11.21 -2.11
CA GLY A 84 -21.64 12.36 -2.11
C GLY A 84 -20.45 12.26 -1.16
N TRP A 85 -20.23 11.12 -0.49
CA TRP A 85 -18.98 10.89 0.23
C TRP A 85 -17.82 10.67 -0.75
N HIS A 86 -16.71 11.38 -0.56
CA HIS A 86 -15.56 11.36 -1.48
C HIS A 86 -14.20 11.20 -0.75
N GLU A 87 -14.23 11.07 0.56
CA GLU A 87 -13.02 10.92 1.39
C GLU A 87 -12.85 9.47 1.86
N ASP A 88 -11.76 9.18 2.57
CA ASP A 88 -11.56 7.88 3.21
C ASP A 88 -12.68 7.62 4.25
N PRO A 89 -13.04 6.35 4.55
CA PRO A 89 -14.03 6.07 5.58
C PRO A 89 -13.60 6.67 6.93
N PRO A 90 -14.47 7.48 7.58
CA PRO A 90 -14.13 8.22 8.78
C PRO A 90 -14.27 7.32 10.02
N CYS A 91 -13.50 6.23 10.07
CA CYS A 91 -13.60 5.22 11.13
C CYS A 91 -12.95 5.70 12.45
N SER A 92 -12.02 6.65 12.38
CA SER A 92 -11.46 7.29 13.57
C SER A 92 -12.55 8.06 14.34
N ASN A 93 -12.72 7.76 15.63
CA ASN A 93 -13.75 8.35 16.49
C ASN A 93 -15.19 8.21 15.95
N CYS A 94 -15.47 7.15 15.18
CA CYS A 94 -16.81 6.89 14.66
C CYS A 94 -17.74 6.39 15.78
N SER A 95 -18.90 7.04 15.97
CA SER A 95 -19.89 6.62 16.98
C SER A 95 -20.53 5.26 16.71
N LEU A 96 -20.38 4.73 15.49
CA LEU A 96 -20.87 3.41 15.09
C LEU A 96 -19.74 2.36 15.05
N PHE A 97 -18.54 2.67 15.53
CA PHE A 97 -17.35 1.84 15.31
C PHE A 97 -17.55 0.39 15.76
N ASP A 98 -18.06 0.17 16.97
CA ASP A 98 -18.25 -1.16 17.54
C ASP A 98 -19.32 -1.96 16.78
N ARG A 99 -20.46 -1.32 16.49
CA ARG A 99 -21.52 -1.94 15.68
C ARG A 99 -21.06 -2.25 14.26
N CYS A 100 -20.27 -1.37 13.64
CA CYS A 100 -19.62 -1.65 12.36
C CYS A 100 -18.66 -2.84 12.48
N SER A 101 -17.96 -2.99 13.62
CA SER A 101 -17.02 -4.08 13.87
C SER A 101 -17.66 -5.45 13.73
N GLU A 102 -18.82 -5.62 14.35
CA GLU A 102 -19.57 -6.88 14.31
C GLU A 102 -19.95 -7.27 12.88
N LEU A 103 -20.29 -6.28 12.04
CA LEU A 103 -20.71 -6.49 10.66
C LEU A 103 -19.55 -6.63 9.67
N THR A 104 -18.38 -6.08 10.01
CA THR A 104 -17.21 -6.03 9.11
C THR A 104 -16.15 -7.07 9.44
N HIS A 105 -16.26 -7.75 10.59
CA HIS A 105 -15.23 -8.67 11.06
C HIS A 105 -14.83 -9.71 10.01
N GLU A 106 -15.80 -10.39 9.39
CA GLU A 106 -15.49 -11.42 8.37
C GLU A 106 -14.77 -10.82 7.15
N ILE A 107 -15.17 -9.64 6.68
CA ILE A 107 -14.49 -9.00 5.54
C ILE A 107 -13.12 -8.42 5.91
N GLU A 108 -12.91 -8.03 7.17
CA GLU A 108 -11.61 -7.59 7.70
C GLU A 108 -10.63 -8.77 7.75
N GLU A 109 -11.06 -9.94 8.22
CA GLU A 109 -10.25 -11.15 8.21
C GLU A 109 -9.92 -11.58 6.77
N VAL A 110 -10.88 -11.51 5.86
CA VAL A 110 -10.62 -11.72 4.42
C VAL A 110 -9.57 -10.72 3.93
N TYR A 111 -9.71 -9.43 4.23
CA TYR A 111 -8.75 -8.41 3.80
C TYR A 111 -7.34 -8.68 4.35
N LEU A 112 -7.20 -9.04 5.62
CA LEU A 112 -5.92 -9.39 6.24
C LEU A 112 -5.26 -10.59 5.55
N ASN A 113 -6.02 -11.65 5.29
CA ASN A 113 -5.52 -12.83 4.57
C ASN A 113 -5.02 -12.49 3.15
N ILE A 114 -5.68 -11.54 2.47
CA ILE A 114 -5.26 -11.07 1.15
C ILE A 114 -3.95 -10.29 1.25
N VAL A 115 -3.85 -9.39 2.22
CA VAL A 115 -2.65 -8.58 2.48
C VAL A 115 -1.46 -9.46 2.83
N GLU A 116 -1.67 -10.51 3.63
CA GLU A 116 -0.65 -11.49 3.99
C GLU A 116 -0.09 -12.19 2.75
N LYS A 117 -0.97 -12.72 1.87
CA LYS A 117 -0.55 -13.33 0.59
C LYS A 117 0.21 -12.38 -0.33
N ILE A 118 -0.19 -11.10 -0.36
CA ILE A 118 0.47 -10.06 -1.15
C ILE A 118 1.88 -9.79 -0.60
N LEU A 119 2.04 -9.80 0.72
CA LEU A 119 3.32 -9.64 1.40
C LEU A 119 4.23 -10.85 1.16
N GLU A 120 3.72 -12.08 1.27
CA GLU A 120 4.45 -13.31 0.96
C GLU A 120 4.96 -13.30 -0.49
N GLU A 121 4.08 -13.03 -1.47
CA GLU A 121 4.47 -12.88 -2.87
C GLU A 121 5.50 -11.75 -3.05
N GLY A 122 5.33 -10.65 -2.33
CA GLY A 122 6.26 -9.51 -2.33
C GLY A 122 7.62 -9.82 -1.69
N GLY A 123 7.68 -10.81 -0.80
CA GLY A 123 8.93 -11.31 -0.21
C GLY A 123 9.69 -12.27 -1.14
N GLU A 124 8.96 -13.07 -1.92
CA GLU A 124 9.53 -13.96 -2.94
C GLU A 124 10.12 -13.19 -4.13
N ILE A 125 9.48 -12.09 -4.51
CA ILE A 125 9.89 -11.25 -5.64
C ILE A 125 10.61 -9.99 -5.10
N PRO A 126 11.92 -9.81 -5.31
CA PRO A 126 12.74 -8.82 -4.60
C PRO A 126 12.55 -7.35 -5.01
N ARG A 127 11.31 -6.95 -5.32
CA ARG A 127 10.90 -5.57 -5.65
C ARG A 127 10.44 -4.81 -4.41
N TYR A 128 11.36 -4.66 -3.46
CA TYR A 128 11.19 -3.78 -2.31
C TYR A 128 12.34 -2.79 -2.13
N ALA A 129 12.05 -1.73 -1.41
CA ALA A 129 12.98 -0.67 -1.06
C ALA A 129 12.82 -0.27 0.40
N CYS A 130 13.93 0.01 1.06
CA CYS A 130 13.99 0.56 2.40
C CYS A 130 14.56 1.98 2.34
N PHE A 131 13.95 2.93 3.06
CA PHE A 131 14.46 4.30 3.15
C PHE A 131 13.90 5.04 4.34
N PHE A 132 14.66 6.00 4.87
CA PHE A 132 14.16 6.95 5.86
C PHE A 132 13.31 8.03 5.20
N SER A 133 12.09 8.25 5.71
CA SER A 133 11.13 9.24 5.20
C SER A 133 11.03 10.43 6.14
N ASP A 134 11.40 11.64 5.69
CA ASP A 134 11.24 12.88 6.48
C ASP A 134 9.79 13.15 6.85
N LYS A 135 8.88 12.77 5.95
CA LYS A 135 7.45 13.00 6.13
C LYS A 135 6.95 12.27 7.38
N PHE A 136 7.52 11.11 7.67
CA PHE A 136 7.10 10.25 8.78
C PHE A 136 8.14 10.16 9.90
N ASN A 137 9.32 10.73 9.68
CA ASN A 137 10.46 10.67 10.59
C ASN A 137 10.79 9.23 11.03
N THR A 138 10.75 8.27 10.10
CA THR A 138 11.01 6.85 10.36
C THR A 138 11.42 6.12 9.08
N ASP A 139 11.97 4.92 9.23
CA ASP A 139 12.26 4.00 8.13
C ASP A 139 10.99 3.40 7.54
N ILE A 140 10.95 3.32 6.22
CA ILE A 140 9.83 2.82 5.43
C ILE A 140 10.28 1.58 4.67
N PHE A 141 9.45 0.54 4.73
CA PHE A 141 9.49 -0.60 3.82
C PHE A 141 8.43 -0.39 2.73
N TYR A 142 8.82 -0.57 1.47
CA TYR A 142 7.96 -0.36 0.31
C TYR A 142 8.10 -1.52 -0.66
N ALA A 143 7.01 -2.21 -1.01
CA ALA A 143 7.04 -3.37 -1.90
C ALA A 143 6.01 -3.28 -3.04
N VAL A 144 6.36 -3.88 -4.19
CA VAL A 144 5.52 -3.93 -5.40
C VAL A 144 5.47 -5.37 -5.97
N PRO A 145 4.55 -6.21 -5.49
CA PRO A 145 4.30 -7.55 -6.04
C PRO A 145 3.69 -7.53 -7.46
N ASN A 146 3.58 -8.69 -8.12
CA ASN A 146 3.09 -8.79 -9.51
C ASN A 146 1.60 -8.45 -9.62
N ARG A 147 0.84 -8.60 -8.53
CA ARG A 147 -0.59 -8.25 -8.45
C ARG A 147 -0.89 -6.76 -8.60
N LYS A 148 0.07 -5.91 -8.97
CA LYS A 148 -0.06 -4.45 -9.16
C LYS A 148 -0.49 -3.72 -7.88
N VAL A 149 -0.29 -4.37 -6.73
CA VAL A 149 -0.51 -3.80 -5.42
C VAL A 149 0.77 -3.15 -4.93
N VAL A 150 0.61 -2.09 -4.17
CA VAL A 150 1.70 -1.44 -3.44
C VAL A 150 1.48 -1.66 -1.96
N VAL A 151 2.51 -2.17 -1.31
CA VAL A 151 2.57 -2.33 0.14
C VAL A 151 3.53 -1.29 0.70
N LYS A 152 3.12 -0.60 1.76
CA LYS A 152 3.97 0.34 2.47
C LYS A 152 3.82 0.19 3.98
N ALA A 153 4.93 0.01 4.67
CA ALA A 153 4.99 -0.14 6.11
C ALA A 153 6.03 0.81 6.72
N ALA A 154 5.80 1.24 7.96
CA ALA A 154 6.72 2.10 8.71
C ALA A 154 7.34 1.32 9.87
N LEU A 155 8.63 1.53 10.10
CA LEU A 155 9.35 0.90 11.19
C LEU A 155 8.91 1.51 12.52
N HIS A 156 8.71 0.64 13.51
CA HIS A 156 8.43 1.03 14.88
C HIS A 156 9.14 0.10 15.86
N GLY A 157 10.24 0.58 16.44
CA GLY A 157 11.17 -0.27 17.17
C GLY A 157 11.84 -1.26 16.23
N ASP A 158 11.63 -2.56 16.46
CA ASP A 158 12.17 -3.68 15.68
C ASP A 158 11.15 -4.29 14.69
N THR A 159 9.93 -3.73 14.64
CA THR A 159 8.80 -4.31 13.91
C THR A 159 8.18 -3.27 12.98
N TYR A 160 7.88 -3.67 11.74
CA TYR A 160 7.14 -2.81 10.81
C TYR A 160 5.65 -2.78 11.15
N ASN A 161 5.01 -1.64 10.95
CA ASN A 161 3.55 -1.52 10.95
C ASN A 161 3.07 -1.23 9.54
N LEU A 162 2.24 -2.11 8.99
CA LEU A 162 1.64 -1.89 7.68
C LEU A 162 0.76 -0.64 7.72
N MET A 163 1.13 0.36 6.92
CA MET A 163 0.39 1.62 6.84
C MET A 163 -0.69 1.56 5.77
N THR A 164 -0.37 0.98 4.62
CA THR A 164 -1.29 0.93 3.51
C THR A 164 -0.96 -0.22 2.59
N CYS A 165 -2.02 -0.76 2.01
CA CYS A 165 -1.98 -1.63 0.86
C CYS A 165 -2.95 -1.03 -0.15
N TYR A 166 -2.51 -0.74 -1.38
CA TYR A 166 -3.40 -0.15 -2.40
C TYR A 166 -3.09 -0.70 -3.79
N ASN A 167 -4.13 -0.99 -4.57
CA ASN A 167 -3.98 -1.41 -5.95
C ASN A 167 -3.73 -0.20 -6.86
N LEU A 168 -2.86 -0.36 -7.86
CA LEU A 168 -2.69 0.61 -8.93
C LEU A 168 -3.60 0.28 -10.11
N TRP A 169 -4.01 1.32 -10.83
CA TRP A 169 -5.03 1.21 -11.88
C TRP A 169 -4.72 0.12 -12.92
N SER A 170 -5.77 -0.61 -13.30
CA SER A 170 -5.72 -1.82 -14.15
C SER A 170 -5.03 -1.64 -15.50
N GLY A 171 -4.98 -0.41 -16.02
CA GLY A 171 -4.40 -0.09 -17.34
C GLY A 171 -2.89 0.04 -17.39
N LEU A 172 -2.17 0.06 -16.26
CA LEU A 172 -0.71 0.17 -16.25
C LEU A 172 -0.03 -1.19 -16.24
N SER A 173 1.09 -1.32 -16.95
CA SER A 173 1.97 -2.49 -16.83
C SER A 173 2.68 -2.51 -15.46
N VAL A 174 3.20 -3.66 -15.05
CA VAL A 174 4.01 -3.77 -13.81
C VAL A 174 5.25 -2.87 -13.90
N GLU A 175 5.86 -2.75 -15.08
CA GLU A 175 7.00 -1.86 -15.34
C GLU A 175 6.66 -0.38 -15.12
N GLU A 176 5.53 0.09 -15.69
CA GLU A 176 5.06 1.46 -15.50
C GLU A 176 4.77 1.75 -14.03
N ILE A 177 4.19 0.77 -13.33
CA ILE A 177 3.93 0.82 -11.90
C ILE A 177 5.24 0.97 -11.11
N CYS A 178 6.23 0.12 -11.38
CA CYS A 178 7.55 0.16 -10.74
C CYS A 178 8.21 1.53 -10.94
N GLN A 179 8.20 2.06 -12.17
CA GLN A 179 8.78 3.37 -12.45
C GLN A 179 8.10 4.50 -11.67
N LEU A 180 6.77 4.50 -11.61
CA LEU A 180 6.01 5.48 -10.83
C LEU A 180 6.30 5.37 -9.33
N GLN A 181 6.44 4.15 -8.80
CA GLN A 181 6.74 3.98 -7.38
C GLN A 181 8.18 4.38 -7.06
N LYS A 182 9.16 4.11 -7.94
CA LYS A 182 10.54 4.61 -7.76
C LYS A 182 10.58 6.13 -7.63
N GLU A 183 9.89 6.84 -8.51
CA GLU A 183 9.83 8.31 -8.45
C GLU A 183 9.23 8.80 -7.13
N LYS A 184 8.19 8.12 -6.64
CA LYS A 184 7.59 8.44 -5.33
C LYS A 184 8.57 8.19 -4.19
N ILE A 185 9.21 7.02 -4.15
CA ILE A 185 10.20 6.65 -3.13
C ILE A 185 11.32 7.69 -3.10
N LEU A 186 11.90 8.01 -4.25
CA LEU A 186 12.98 9.01 -4.39
C LEU A 186 12.54 10.44 -4.03
N SER A 187 11.25 10.74 -4.08
CA SER A 187 10.70 12.04 -3.67
C SER A 187 10.36 12.11 -2.18
N GLU A 188 10.15 10.97 -1.54
CA GLU A 188 9.78 10.86 -0.13
C GLU A 188 11.00 10.64 0.78
N ALA A 189 12.03 9.96 0.27
CA ALA A 189 13.26 9.71 1.01
C ALA A 189 13.98 11.01 1.38
N PHE A 190 14.46 11.10 2.63
CA PHE A 190 15.27 12.23 3.12
C PHE A 190 16.43 12.54 2.20
N THR A 191 17.14 11.50 1.78
CA THR A 191 18.25 11.59 0.83
C THR A 191 18.15 10.45 -0.17
N ARG A 192 18.12 10.79 -1.47
CA ARG A 192 18.06 9.80 -2.56
C ARG A 192 19.17 8.75 -2.52
N LYS A 193 20.34 9.10 -1.99
CA LYS A 193 21.51 8.22 -1.86
C LYS A 193 21.34 7.14 -0.78
N ASN A 194 20.38 7.31 0.12
CA ASN A 194 20.15 6.40 1.25
C ASN A 194 18.91 5.50 1.01
N VAL A 195 18.45 5.40 -0.24
CA VAL A 195 17.44 4.42 -0.61
C VAL A 195 18.14 3.10 -0.91
N ILE A 196 17.80 2.08 -0.13
CA ILE A 196 18.31 0.72 -0.30
C ILE A 196 17.29 -0.07 -1.11
N TRP A 197 17.65 -0.39 -2.36
CA TRP A 197 16.87 -1.25 -3.22
C TRP A 197 17.28 -2.70 -2.97
N CYS A 198 16.31 -3.61 -2.86
CA CYS A 198 16.68 -5.00 -2.60
C CYS A 198 17.37 -5.67 -3.78
N ASP A 199 16.71 -5.64 -4.93
CA ASP A 199 17.26 -6.07 -6.21
C ASP A 199 16.91 -5.00 -7.25
N GLN A 200 17.89 -4.15 -7.57
CA GLN A 200 17.70 -3.04 -8.51
C GLN A 200 17.28 -3.54 -9.90
N GLU A 201 17.67 -4.76 -10.31
CA GLU A 201 17.29 -5.36 -11.59
C GLU A 201 15.81 -5.77 -11.60
N SER A 202 15.31 -6.35 -10.52
CA SER A 202 13.87 -6.68 -10.38
C SER A 202 12.99 -5.44 -10.49
N TRP A 203 13.48 -4.29 -10.00
CA TRP A 203 12.82 -3.01 -10.13
C TRP A 203 12.97 -2.42 -11.55
N ASN A 204 14.07 -2.69 -12.24
CA ASN A 204 14.40 -2.29 -13.61
C ASN A 204 14.10 -3.42 -14.60
N LEU A 205 12.88 -3.99 -14.57
CA LEU A 205 12.43 -5.08 -15.48
C LEU A 205 12.97 -4.88 -16.91
N HIS A 206 14.13 -5.47 -17.19
CA HIS A 206 15.00 -5.29 -18.36
C HIS A 206 15.06 -3.89 -19.02
N GLU A 207 16.13 -3.12 -18.73
CA GLU A 207 16.79 -2.26 -19.74
C GLU A 207 17.63 -3.11 -20.72
N ASP A 208 17.16 -4.29 -21.16
CA ASP A 208 17.92 -5.09 -22.11
C ASP A 208 17.54 -4.81 -23.57
N ASN A 209 18.52 -4.26 -24.30
CA ASN A 209 18.71 -4.40 -25.74
C ASN A 209 17.61 -3.86 -26.67
N ARG A 210 17.40 -2.54 -26.68
CA ARG A 210 17.07 -1.89 -27.96
C ARG A 210 18.37 -1.52 -28.68
N PRO A 211 18.72 -2.18 -29.80
CA PRO A 211 19.89 -1.79 -30.58
C PRO A 211 19.69 -0.35 -31.05
N GLY A 212 20.74 0.45 -30.91
CA GLY A 212 20.71 1.88 -31.15
C GLY A 212 20.09 2.25 -32.50
N LYS A 213 18.99 3.01 -32.47
CA LYS A 213 18.68 3.92 -33.56
C LYS A 213 19.33 5.27 -33.25
N LYS A 214 20.57 5.45 -33.73
CA LYS A 214 21.06 6.76 -34.16
C LYS A 214 20.13 7.26 -35.27
N GLY A 215 19.01 7.85 -34.88
CA GLY A 215 18.03 8.48 -35.76
C GLY A 215 17.99 9.97 -35.48
N LYS A 216 18.49 10.74 -36.45
CA LYS A 216 18.62 12.20 -36.54
C LYS A 216 17.63 13.01 -35.67
N ARG A 217 18.20 13.99 -34.96
CA ARG A 217 17.51 15.18 -34.43
C ARG A 217 16.57 15.75 -35.50
N ALA A 218 15.27 15.61 -35.31
CA ALA A 218 14.28 16.49 -35.91
C ALA A 218 13.79 17.43 -34.81
N LYS A 219 14.15 18.72 -34.94
CA LYS A 219 13.51 19.81 -34.22
C LYS A 219 12.04 19.83 -34.65
N THR A 220 11.13 19.49 -33.76
CA THR A 220 9.73 19.92 -33.88
C THR A 220 9.27 20.53 -32.56
N SER A 221 8.65 21.67 -32.77
CA SER A 221 8.27 22.72 -31.84
C SER A 221 7.22 22.26 -30.84
N GLY A 222 7.23 22.97 -29.71
CA GLY A 222 6.44 22.69 -28.51
C GLY A 222 4.95 22.54 -28.76
N LYS A 223 4.41 21.42 -28.28
CA LYS A 223 3.10 21.37 -27.63
C LYS A 223 3.29 20.76 -26.25
N LYS A 224 3.27 21.62 -25.22
CA LYS A 224 3.19 21.20 -23.81
C LYS A 224 1.96 20.32 -23.68
N LYS A 225 2.18 19.01 -23.54
CA LYS A 225 1.14 18.05 -23.13
C LYS A 225 0.65 18.52 -21.76
N LYS A 226 -0.59 19.04 -21.67
CA LYS A 226 -1.24 19.38 -20.40
C LYS A 226 -1.26 18.10 -19.55
N ARG A 227 -0.33 17.98 -18.60
CA ARG A 227 -0.43 16.98 -17.53
C ARG A 227 -1.72 17.28 -16.79
N SER A 228 -2.70 16.38 -16.87
CA SER A 228 -3.86 16.48 -15.99
C SER A 228 -3.32 16.47 -14.56
N ARG A 229 -3.73 17.46 -13.77
CA ARG A 229 -3.51 17.47 -12.33
C ARG A 229 -4.29 16.26 -11.78
N ARG A 230 -3.64 15.10 -11.69
CA ARG A 230 -4.12 14.00 -10.87
C ARG A 230 -4.22 14.54 -9.45
N SER A 231 -5.41 14.44 -8.85
CA SER A 231 -5.63 14.88 -7.48
C SER A 231 -4.62 14.20 -6.58
N ARG A 232 -3.96 14.99 -5.72
CA ARG A 232 -3.16 14.51 -4.59
C ARG A 232 -4.10 13.93 -3.53
N GLY A 233 -4.84 12.87 -3.87
CA GLY A 233 -5.68 12.14 -2.92
C GLY A 233 -4.82 11.07 -2.25
N GLY A 234 -4.44 11.29 -1.00
CA GLY A 234 -3.68 10.32 -0.21
C GLY A 234 -2.86 10.96 0.90
N GLY A 235 -2.60 12.27 0.86
CA GLY A 235 -1.75 12.93 1.85
C GLY A 235 -2.31 12.95 3.28
N ARG A 236 -3.64 13.06 3.45
CA ARG A 236 -4.29 13.27 4.76
C ARG A 236 -4.38 11.99 5.60
N SER A 237 -4.84 10.87 5.04
CA SER A 237 -4.95 9.62 5.81
C SER A 237 -3.61 9.17 6.37
N PHE A 238 -2.50 9.38 5.64
CA PHE A 238 -1.17 8.96 6.11
C PHE A 238 -0.66 9.66 7.40
N ARG A 239 -1.11 10.88 7.70
CA ARG A 239 -0.61 11.63 8.87
C ARG A 239 -1.24 11.14 10.18
N GLU A 240 -2.49 10.69 10.11
CA GLU A 240 -3.25 10.13 11.26
C GLU A 240 -2.61 8.86 11.84
N TYR A 241 -1.82 8.13 11.04
CA TYR A 241 -1.09 6.93 11.50
C TYR A 241 -0.06 7.24 12.59
N PHE A 242 0.48 8.45 12.63
CA PHE A 242 1.55 8.85 13.56
C PHE A 242 1.08 9.75 14.69
N GLU A 243 0.09 10.62 14.46
CA GLU A 243 -0.29 11.66 15.45
C GLU A 243 -0.96 11.12 16.73
N ASN A 244 -1.39 9.85 16.76
CA ASN A 244 -2.01 9.21 17.94
C ASN A 244 -1.27 7.94 18.42
N TYR A 245 0.05 7.88 18.25
CA TYR A 245 0.82 6.65 18.53
C TYR A 245 1.04 6.39 20.04
N ASP A 246 0.87 7.41 20.87
CA ASP A 246 1.07 7.35 22.33
C ASP A 246 -0.25 7.38 23.14
N GLY A 247 -1.38 7.02 22.52
CA GLY A 247 -2.69 6.91 23.17
C GLY A 247 -3.10 5.48 23.45
#